data_AF-A0A8S4GN68-F1
#
_entry.id   AF-A0A8S4GN68-F1
#
_cell.length_a   1.000
_cell.length_b   1.000
_cell.length_c   1.000
_cell.angle_alpha   90.00
_cell.angle_beta   90.00
_cell.angle_gamma   90.00
#
_symmetry.space_group_name_H-M   'P 1'
#
loop_
_entity.id
_entity.type
_entity.pdbx_description
1 polymer ?
#
loop_
_entity_poly.entity_id
_entity_poly.type
_entity_poly.pdbx_seq_one_letter_code
_entity_poly.pdbx_strand_id
1 'polypeptide(L)'
;MPSLGHMSARCQGLAAPRSLPSTALRSRTDPNRLQQPTVHAPGRRQVKAYGLFGLGVPELVVIGGIAALVFGPSKLPELGKQLGKSVKSFQEATDEFQKELKDEREEKAKKEADAKKEEKKPADKASEDA
;
A
#
# COMPACT_ATOMS: atom_id res chain seq x y z
N MET A 1 -13.56 45.92 35.46
CA MET A 1 -14.67 45.02 35.85
C MET A 1 -15.51 45.81 36.84
N PRO A 2 -16.66 46.40 36.44
CA PRO A 2 -17.91 45.74 35.99
C PRO A 2 -18.33 46.18 34.56
N SER A 3 -18.72 45.28 33.65
CA SER A 3 -20.07 44.69 33.47
C SER A 3 -21.13 45.73 33.05
N LEU A 4 -21.45 45.81 31.75
CA LEU A 4 -22.63 45.19 31.10
C LEU A 4 -23.90 46.06 31.17
N GLY A 5 -24.54 46.24 30.01
CA GLY A 5 -25.93 46.68 29.90
C GLY A 5 -26.11 47.74 28.80
N HIS A 6 -26.25 47.35 27.53
CA HIS A 6 -27.52 47.01 26.84
C HIS A 6 -28.52 48.15 26.63
N MET A 7 -28.94 48.26 25.37
CA MET A 7 -30.23 48.72 24.85
C MET A 7 -30.45 50.23 24.72
N SER A 8 -30.61 50.70 23.48
CA SER A 8 -31.91 51.17 22.94
C SER A 8 -31.71 52.08 21.71
N ALA A 9 -32.79 52.23 20.92
CA ALA A 9 -32.98 53.03 19.71
C ALA A 9 -32.61 52.30 18.40
N ARG A 10 -33.53 51.58 17.72
CA ARG A 10 -34.80 52.00 17.10
C ARG A 10 -34.55 53.04 16.00
N CYS A 11 -34.63 52.61 14.74
CA CYS A 11 -35.19 53.41 13.66
C CYS A 11 -35.66 52.48 12.53
N GLN A 12 -36.97 52.47 12.34
CA GLN A 12 -37.67 51.98 11.16
C GLN A 12 -37.69 53.11 10.12
N GLY A 13 -37.70 52.76 8.84
CA GLY A 13 -37.78 53.68 7.71
C GLY A 13 -36.56 53.50 6.80
N LEU A 14 -36.68 53.38 5.50
CA LEU A 14 -37.67 53.98 4.61
C LEU A 14 -37.54 53.30 3.24
N ALA A 15 -38.68 53.17 2.56
CA ALA A 15 -38.83 53.32 1.12
C ALA A 15 -37.91 52.50 0.17
N ALA A 16 -38.51 51.51 -0.48
CA ALA A 16 -38.18 51.22 -1.87
C ALA A 16 -38.45 52.46 -2.73
N PRO A 17 -37.66 52.70 -3.79
CA PRO A 17 -38.32 52.71 -5.09
C PRO A 17 -37.55 52.00 -6.20
N ARG A 18 -38.37 51.53 -7.14
CA ARG A 18 -38.08 50.92 -8.42
C ARG A 18 -37.33 51.90 -9.33
N SER A 19 -36.17 51.51 -9.88
CA SER A 19 -35.71 51.90 -11.23
C SER A 19 -34.32 51.34 -11.53
N LEU A 20 -34.26 50.31 -12.37
CA LEU A 20 -33.18 50.09 -13.33
C LEU A 20 -33.13 51.27 -14.33
N PRO A 21 -32.16 51.39 -15.26
CA PRO A 21 -30.80 50.86 -15.34
C PRO A 21 -29.79 51.96 -15.76
N SER A 22 -28.61 51.52 -16.22
CA SER A 22 -27.73 52.20 -17.16
C SER A 22 -26.54 52.95 -16.56
N THR A 23 -25.36 52.58 -17.07
CA THR A 23 -24.08 53.30 -17.00
C THR A 23 -23.35 53.31 -15.65
N ALA A 24 -22.62 52.24 -15.36
CA ALA A 24 -21.35 52.34 -14.64
C ALA A 24 -20.46 51.15 -14.96
N LEU A 25 -19.96 51.20 -16.20
CA LEU A 25 -18.80 50.50 -16.73
C LEU A 25 -17.65 50.52 -15.70
N ARG A 26 -17.43 49.40 -14.98
CA ARG A 26 -16.15 49.13 -14.30
C ARG A 26 -15.48 47.94 -14.94
N SER A 27 -14.60 48.28 -15.86
CA SER A 27 -13.38 47.56 -16.17
C SER A 27 -12.64 47.16 -14.88
N ARG A 28 -12.46 45.85 -14.70
CA ARG A 28 -11.26 45.25 -14.10
C ARG A 28 -11.15 43.82 -14.63
N THR A 29 -10.40 43.70 -15.72
CA THR A 29 -9.39 42.66 -15.92
C THR A 29 -9.54 41.41 -15.05
N ASP A 30 -10.21 40.39 -15.58
CA ASP A 30 -9.97 39.00 -15.21
C ASP A 30 -9.05 38.38 -16.27
N PRO A 31 -7.72 38.30 -16.03
CA PRO A 31 -6.78 37.64 -16.94
C PRO A 31 -6.86 36.10 -16.89
N ASN A 32 -7.79 35.52 -16.11
CA ASN A 32 -7.90 34.08 -15.92
C ASN A 32 -9.11 33.47 -16.65
N ARG A 33 -9.30 33.83 -17.93
CA ARG A 33 -10.37 33.28 -18.79
C ARG A 33 -9.84 32.55 -20.03
N LEU A 34 -8.58 32.12 -20.01
CA LEU A 34 -7.96 31.39 -21.12
C LEU A 34 -7.18 30.20 -20.62
N GLN A 35 -7.84 29.19 -20.04
CA GLN A 35 -7.48 27.78 -20.25
C GLN A 35 -8.46 26.88 -19.49
N GLN A 36 -9.63 26.62 -20.07
CA GLN A 36 -10.25 25.31 -19.85
C GLN A 36 -10.69 24.76 -21.20
N PRO A 37 -9.82 24.01 -21.90
CA PRO A 37 -10.25 23.16 -23.00
C PRO A 37 -11.12 22.06 -22.40
N THR A 38 -12.40 22.04 -22.77
CA THR A 38 -13.29 20.90 -22.55
C THR A 38 -12.84 19.76 -23.46
N VAL A 39 -11.80 19.04 -23.04
CA VAL A 39 -11.41 17.76 -23.64
C VAL A 39 -12.44 16.73 -23.19
N HIS A 40 -13.48 16.54 -24.00
CA HIS A 40 -14.38 15.39 -23.89
C HIS A 40 -13.57 14.14 -24.28
N ALA A 41 -13.00 13.46 -23.28
CA ALA A 41 -12.31 12.21 -23.48
C ALA A 41 -13.32 11.11 -23.87
N PRO A 42 -13.09 10.35 -24.96
CA PRO A 42 -13.95 9.23 -25.30
C PRO A 42 -13.79 8.15 -24.22
N GLY A 43 -14.92 7.65 -23.74
CA GLY A 43 -14.97 6.57 -22.76
C GLY A 43 -14.15 5.38 -23.24
N ARG A 44 -12.99 5.17 -22.61
CA ARG A 44 -12.25 3.91 -22.71
C ARG A 44 -13.18 2.82 -22.18
N ARG A 45 -13.83 2.11 -23.10
CA ARG A 45 -14.47 0.83 -22.82
C ARG A 45 -13.39 -0.06 -22.22
N GLN A 46 -13.45 -0.22 -20.91
CA GLN A 46 -12.66 -1.16 -20.13
C GLN A 46 -13.00 -2.57 -20.62
N VAL A 47 -12.32 -3.03 -21.68
CA VAL A 47 -12.31 -4.43 -22.04
C VAL A 47 -11.57 -5.13 -20.90
N LYS A 48 -12.34 -5.70 -19.97
CA LYS A 48 -11.81 -6.61 -18.94
C LYS A 48 -11.16 -7.76 -19.70
N ALA A 49 -9.86 -7.69 -19.90
CA ALA A 49 -9.06 -8.79 -20.41
C ALA A 49 -9.00 -9.84 -19.29
N TYR A 50 -9.85 -10.86 -19.39
CA TYR A 50 -9.73 -12.06 -18.58
C TYR A 50 -8.47 -12.78 -19.06
N GLY A 51 -7.40 -12.75 -18.24
CA GLY A 51 -6.12 -13.41 -18.55
C GLY A 51 -6.27 -14.90 -18.80
N LEU A 52 -5.16 -15.55 -19.19
CA LEU A 52 -5.01 -16.86 -19.89
C LEU A 52 -5.83 -18.08 -19.43
N PHE A 53 -6.65 -17.98 -18.40
CA PHE A 53 -7.50 -19.05 -17.89
C PHE A 53 -8.92 -18.59 -17.53
N GLY A 54 -9.37 -17.44 -18.04
CA GLY A 54 -10.65 -16.86 -17.62
C GLY A 54 -10.74 -16.62 -16.10
N LEU A 55 -9.65 -16.77 -15.34
CA LEU A 55 -9.59 -16.67 -13.89
C LEU A 55 -9.28 -15.22 -13.54
N GLY A 56 -10.30 -14.38 -13.70
CA GLY A 56 -10.29 -13.04 -13.18
C GLY A 56 -10.83 -12.98 -11.74
N VAL A 57 -10.80 -11.77 -11.20
CA VAL A 57 -11.53 -11.45 -9.96
C VAL A 57 -13.02 -11.83 -10.07
N PRO A 58 -13.73 -11.57 -11.19
CA PRO A 58 -15.14 -11.94 -11.31
C PRO A 58 -15.40 -13.44 -11.11
N GLU A 59 -14.58 -14.31 -11.70
CA GLU A 59 -14.74 -15.76 -11.62
C GLU A 59 -14.41 -16.29 -10.22
N LEU A 60 -13.37 -15.75 -9.57
CA LEU A 60 -13.07 -16.05 -8.17
C LEU A 60 -14.22 -15.63 -7.22
N VAL A 61 -14.90 -14.51 -7.51
CA VAL A 61 -16.05 -14.06 -6.73
C VAL A 61 -17.26 -15.00 -6.91
N VAL A 62 -17.50 -15.53 -8.11
CA VAL A 62 -18.58 -16.50 -8.35
C VAL A 62 -18.32 -17.80 -7.59
N ILE A 63 -17.11 -18.37 -7.72
CA ILE A 63 -16.73 -19.61 -7.03
C ILE A 63 -16.71 -19.38 -5.50
N GLY A 64 -16.13 -18.28 -5.05
CA GLY A 64 -16.12 -17.87 -3.65
C GLY A 64 -17.52 -17.64 -3.09
N GLY A 65 -18.45 -17.11 -3.91
CA GLY A 65 -19.85 -16.94 -3.57
C GLY A 65 -20.57 -18.28 -3.34
N ILE A 66 -20.38 -19.26 -4.23
CA ILE A 66 -20.93 -20.60 -4.05
C ILE A 66 -20.34 -21.27 -2.80
N ALA A 67 -19.03 -21.17 -2.61
CA ALA A 67 -18.38 -21.67 -1.39
C ALA A 67 -18.92 -20.97 -0.13
N ALA A 68 -19.15 -19.66 -0.18
CA ALA A 68 -19.74 -18.89 0.92
C ALA A 68 -21.21 -19.23 1.17
N LEU A 69 -21.98 -19.72 0.19
CA LEU A 69 -23.33 -20.23 0.41
C LEU A 69 -23.32 -21.58 1.12
N VAL A 70 -22.41 -22.48 0.72
CA VAL A 70 -22.27 -23.81 1.32
C VAL A 70 -21.69 -23.73 2.73
N PHE A 71 -20.60 -22.98 2.90
CA PHE A 71 -19.91 -22.87 4.19
C PHE A 71 -20.43 -21.71 5.05
N GLY A 72 -21.00 -20.66 4.45
CA GLY A 72 -21.37 -19.41 5.13
C GLY A 72 -20.26 -18.36 5.08
N PRO A 73 -20.57 -17.06 4.86
CA PRO A 73 -19.57 -15.98 4.80
C PRO A 73 -18.84 -15.77 6.13
N SER A 74 -19.42 -16.20 7.25
CA SER A 74 -18.77 -16.16 8.57
C SER A 74 -17.79 -17.31 8.81
N LYS A 75 -17.90 -18.43 8.10
CA LYS A 75 -17.02 -19.60 8.29
C LYS A 75 -15.74 -19.51 7.48
N LEU A 76 -15.76 -18.88 6.30
CA LEU A 76 -14.55 -18.63 5.51
C LEU A 76 -13.45 -17.87 6.29
N PRO A 77 -13.72 -16.73 6.96
CA PRO A 77 -12.68 -16.05 7.74
C PRO A 77 -12.27 -16.83 8.99
N GLU A 78 -13.16 -17.64 9.58
CA GLU A 78 -12.82 -18.47 10.73
C GLU A 78 -11.85 -19.59 10.34
N LEU A 79 -12.13 -20.30 9.24
CA LEU A 79 -11.23 -21.30 8.66
C LEU A 79 -9.89 -20.66 8.23
N GLY A 80 -9.94 -19.48 7.61
CA GLY A 80 -8.74 -18.72 7.25
C GLY A 80 -7.88 -18.33 8.44
N LYS A 81 -8.49 -17.93 9.57
CA LYS A 81 -7.75 -17.66 10.82
C LYS A 81 -7.12 -18.92 11.40
N GLN A 82 -7.82 -20.05 11.39
CA GLN A 82 -7.30 -21.32 11.88
C GLN A 82 -6.13 -21.81 11.02
N LEU A 83 -6.32 -21.86 9.70
CA LEU A 83 -5.27 -22.21 8.75
C LEU A 83 -4.09 -21.24 8.82
N GLY A 84 -4.35 -19.93 8.93
CA GLY A 84 -3.32 -18.91 9.03
C GLY A 84 -2.45 -19.07 10.28
N LYS A 85 -3.04 -19.43 11.43
CA LYS A 85 -2.28 -19.77 12.65
C LYS A 85 -1.41 -21.01 12.44
N SER A 86 -1.96 -22.07 11.83
CA SER A 86 -1.18 -23.27 11.51
C SER A 86 -0.01 -22.95 10.58
N VAL A 87 -0.26 -22.25 9.48
CA VAL A 87 0.79 -21.85 8.51
C VAL A 87 1.83 -20.94 9.17
N LYS A 88 1.44 -20.08 10.11
CA LYS A 88 2.39 -19.26 10.88
C LYS A 88 3.27 -20.11 11.79
N SER A 89 2.71 -21.03 12.57
CA SER A 89 3.50 -21.95 13.40
C SER A 89 4.40 -22.88 12.57
N PHE A 90 3.94 -23.31 11.39
CA PHE A 90 4.75 -24.10 10.46
C PHE A 90 5.95 -23.30 9.92
N GLN A 91 5.75 -22.02 9.58
CA GLN A 91 6.85 -21.14 9.17
C GLN A 91 7.84 -20.90 10.31
N GLU A 92 7.37 -20.61 11.52
CA GLU A 92 8.23 -20.39 12.69
C GLU A 92 9.08 -21.63 13.00
N ALA A 93 8.48 -22.82 13.01
CA ALA A 93 9.20 -24.07 13.17
C ALA A 93 10.22 -24.28 12.03
N THR A 94 9.81 -24.04 10.78
CA THR A 94 10.72 -24.18 9.62
C THR A 94 11.90 -23.22 9.71
N ASP A 95 11.69 -21.99 10.15
CA ASP A 95 12.74 -20.99 10.32
C ASP A 95 13.73 -21.37 11.43
N GLU A 96 13.24 -21.95 12.53
CA GLU A 96 14.07 -22.46 13.61
C GLU A 96 14.93 -23.65 13.14
N PHE A 97 14.33 -24.63 12.46
CA PHE A 97 15.06 -25.73 11.82
C PHE A 97 16.10 -25.23 10.81
N GLN A 98 15.78 -24.22 10.00
CA GLN A 98 16.73 -23.64 9.04
C GLN A 98 17.90 -22.93 9.72
N LYS A 99 17.69 -22.34 10.91
CA LYS A 99 18.78 -21.73 11.70
C LYS A 99 19.67 -22.79 12.31
N GLU A 100 19.10 -23.80 12.96
CA GLU A 100 19.86 -24.92 13.54
C GLU A 100 20.74 -25.60 12.48
N LEU A 101 20.17 -25.90 11.30
CA LEU A 101 20.91 -26.52 10.20
C LEU A 101 22.00 -25.62 9.61
N LYS A 102 21.84 -24.29 9.66
CA LYS A 102 22.88 -23.34 9.23
C LYS A 102 24.00 -23.27 10.25
N ASP A 103 23.67 -23.17 11.53
CA ASP A 103 24.65 -23.10 12.62
C ASP A 103 25.49 -24.39 12.69
N GLU A 104 24.86 -25.57 12.53
CA GLU A 104 25.58 -26.85 12.44
C GLU A 104 26.50 -26.93 11.19
N ARG A 105 26.05 -26.43 10.03
CA ARG A 105 26.87 -26.39 8.82
C ARG A 105 28.05 -25.43 8.95
N GLU A 106 27.84 -24.27 9.58
CA GLU A 106 28.91 -23.29 9.82
C GLU A 106 29.94 -23.80 10.85
N GLU A 107 29.50 -24.51 11.89
CA GLU A 107 30.39 -25.14 12.87
C GLU A 107 31.22 -26.26 12.22
N LYS A 108 30.59 -27.11 11.40
CA LYS A 108 31.32 -28.14 10.64
C LYS A 108 32.26 -27.55 9.61
N ALA A 109 31.87 -26.49 8.91
CA ALA A 109 32.74 -25.81 7.95
C ALA A 109 33.97 -25.17 8.64
N LYS A 110 33.84 -24.66 9.87
CA LYS A 110 34.98 -24.17 10.67
C LYS A 110 35.90 -25.31 11.12
N LYS A 111 35.34 -26.44 11.55
CA LYS A 111 36.13 -27.62 11.96
C LYS A 111 36.88 -28.28 10.79
N GLU A 112 36.28 -28.29 9.60
CA GLU A 112 36.92 -28.80 8.37
C GLU A 112 37.97 -27.82 7.80
N ALA A 113 37.80 -26.51 7.97
CA ALA A 113 38.78 -25.52 7.56
C ALA A 113 40.06 -25.52 8.41
N ASP A 114 39.96 -25.84 9.70
CA ASP A 114 41.13 -25.96 10.60
C ASP A 114 41.90 -27.27 10.34
N ALA A 115 41.22 -28.38 10.08
CA ALA A 115 41.85 -29.66 9.75
C ALA A 115 42.64 -29.63 8.42
N LYS A 116 42.30 -28.73 7.49
CA LYS A 116 43.00 -28.59 6.20
C LYS A 116 44.21 -27.64 6.26
N LYS A 117 44.44 -26.94 7.38
CA LYS A 117 45.56 -26.00 7.53
C LYS A 117 46.84 -26.66 8.06
N GLU A 118 46.79 -27.91 8.51
CA GLU A 118 47.94 -28.63 9.06
C GLU A 118 48.73 -29.50 8.06
N GLU A 119 48.26 -29.68 6.81
CA GLU A 119 48.96 -30.49 5.78
C GLU A 119 49.57 -29.66 4.64
N LYS A 120 50.01 -28.42 4.90
CA LYS A 120 50.85 -27.65 3.95
C LYS A 120 52.00 -26.89 4.65
N LYS A 121 52.88 -27.64 5.30
CA LYS A 121 54.32 -27.36 5.45
C LYS A 121 54.96 -28.61 6.07
N PRO A 122 56.15 -29.11 5.67
CA PRO A 122 57.22 -28.42 4.93
C PRO A 122 57.94 -29.27 3.84
N ALA A 123 58.36 -28.64 2.74
CA ALA A 123 59.50 -29.02 1.88
C ALA A 123 59.67 -27.85 0.88
N ASP A 124 60.81 -27.23 0.64
CA ASP A 124 62.20 -27.41 1.09
C ASP A 124 62.90 -26.05 0.86
N LYS A 125 63.79 -25.66 1.78
CA LYS A 125 64.83 -24.65 1.53
C LYS A 125 66.12 -25.43 1.31
N ALA A 126 66.58 -25.54 0.08
CA ALA A 126 68.00 -25.73 -0.24
C ALA A 126 68.26 -25.48 -1.73
N SER A 127 68.77 -24.29 -2.06
CA SER A 127 69.89 -24.11 -3.01
C SER A 127 70.25 -22.62 -3.14
N GLU A 128 71.22 -22.19 -2.33
CA GLU A 128 72.15 -21.10 -2.64
C GLU A 128 73.54 -21.69 -2.36
N ASP A 129 74.32 -21.96 -3.42
CA ASP A 129 75.80 -22.02 -3.53
C ASP A 129 76.19 -22.70 -4.87
N ALA A 130 76.41 -21.88 -5.91
CA ALA A 130 77.28 -22.13 -7.07
C ALA A 130 77.44 -20.85 -7.90
#